data_AF-A0A822YFE6-F1
#
_entry.id   AF-A0A822YFE6-F1
#
_cell.length_a   1.000
_cell.length_b   1.000
_cell.length_c   1.000
_cell.angle_alpha   90.00
_cell.angle_beta   90.00
_cell.angle_gamma   90.00
#
_symmetry.space_group_name_H-M   'P 1'
#
loop_
_entity.id
_entity.type
_entity.pdbx_description
1 polymer ?
#
loop_
_entity_poly.entity_id
_entity_poly.type
_entity_poly.pdbx_seq_one_letter_code
_entity_poly.pdbx_strand_id
1 'polypeptide(L)'
;MMKNRFPHSGNYPSSEDNSRDKLVQWSHRATGMAITLCNAAWVFSCDREFRDAATEAGEVVWKNGLARKVGLSDGVSGNAYAFLSDILLTCMSI
;
A
#
# COMPACT_ATOMS: atom_id res chain seq x y z
N MET A 1 8.28 -10.01 0.45
CA MET A 1 7.26 -8.98 0.16
C MET A 1 7.62 -7.65 0.82
N MET A 2 7.56 -7.53 2.16
CA MET A 2 7.83 -6.27 2.89
C MET A 2 9.26 -5.75 2.70
N LYS A 3 10.24 -6.65 2.53
CA LYS A 3 11.65 -6.30 2.30
C LYS A 3 11.98 -5.96 0.83
N ASN A 4 11.08 -6.23 -0.12
CA ASN A 4 11.32 -6.00 -1.54
C ASN A 4 10.72 -4.66 -1.98
N ARG A 5 11.19 -3.58 -1.36
CA ARG A 5 10.74 -2.20 -1.60
C ARG A 5 11.87 -1.39 -2.21
N PHE A 6 11.51 -0.34 -2.95
CA PHE A 6 12.48 0.64 -3.40
C PHE A 6 13.06 1.37 -2.18
N PRO A 7 14.39 1.43 -2.03
CA PRO A 7 15.04 1.89 -0.79
C PRO A 7 14.82 3.38 -0.50
N HIS A 8 14.55 4.20 -1.51
CA HIS A 8 14.36 5.65 -1.31
C HIS A 8 12.89 6.04 -1.16
N SER A 9 11.97 5.44 -1.92
CA SER A 9 10.56 5.82 -1.89
C SER A 9 9.71 4.97 -0.94
N GLY A 10 10.16 3.77 -0.57
CA GLY A 10 9.34 2.77 0.13
C GLY A 10 8.27 2.10 -0.76
N ASN A 11 8.17 2.46 -2.05
CA ASN A 11 7.21 1.86 -2.97
C ASN A 11 7.62 0.44 -3.37
N TYR A 12 6.72 -0.28 -4.05
CA TYR A 12 6.94 -1.68 -4.46
C TYR A 12 7.18 -1.79 -5.97
N PRO A 13 8.03 -2.72 -6.42
CA PRO A 13 8.19 -3.03 -7.82
C PRO A 13 6.97 -3.80 -8.35
N SER A 14 6.61 -3.63 -9.62
CA SER A 14 5.50 -4.37 -10.24
C SER A 14 5.85 -5.81 -10.63
N SER A 15 7.16 -6.10 -10.72
CA SER A 15 7.73 -7.41 -11.04
C SER A 15 9.14 -7.46 -10.49
N GLU A 16 9.70 -8.65 -10.35
CA GLU A 16 11.13 -8.82 -10.03
C GLU A 16 11.99 -8.05 -11.06
N ASP A 17 13.09 -7.45 -10.58
CA ASP A 17 14.02 -6.60 -11.34
C ASP A 17 13.46 -5.31 -11.97
N ASN A 18 12.21 -4.93 -11.70
CA ASN A 18 11.69 -3.66 -12.19
C ASN A 18 12.22 -2.47 -11.37
N SER A 19 13.15 -1.71 -11.94
CA SER A 19 13.72 -0.49 -11.33
C SER A 19 12.85 0.76 -11.48
N ARG A 20 11.71 0.70 -12.19
CA ARG A 20 10.86 1.87 -12.42
C ARG A 20 9.99 2.17 -11.21
N ASP A 21 10.38 3.18 -10.47
CA ASP A 21 9.67 3.69 -9.30
C ASP A 21 8.97 5.03 -9.61
N LYS A 22 7.81 4.95 -10.27
CA LYS A 22 7.06 6.14 -10.72
C LYS A 22 5.56 6.06 -10.50
N LEU A 23 5.02 4.87 -10.26
CA LEU A 23 3.58 4.62 -10.24
C LEU A 23 3.17 4.18 -8.84
N VAL A 24 1.99 4.61 -8.41
CA VAL A 24 1.32 4.16 -7.20
C VAL A 24 -0.12 3.85 -7.60
N GLN A 25 -0.45 2.56 -7.71
CA GLN A 25 -1.68 2.08 -8.33
C GLN A 25 -2.19 0.84 -7.58
N TRP A 26 -3.49 0.58 -7.68
CA TRP A 26 -4.09 -0.62 -7.07
C TRP A 26 -3.55 -1.89 -7.74
N SER A 27 -3.68 -1.96 -9.06
CA SER A 27 -3.33 -3.15 -9.85
C SER A 27 -1.88 -3.59 -9.67
N HIS A 28 -1.01 -2.65 -9.32
CA HIS A 28 0.38 -2.91 -9.07
C HIS A 28 0.93 -1.85 -8.13
N ARG A 29 1.78 -2.29 -7.18
CA ARG A 29 2.58 -1.47 -6.26
C ARG A 29 1.85 -1.01 -5.00
N ALA A 30 2.28 0.09 -4.38
CA ALA A 30 1.99 0.43 -2.98
C ALA A 30 0.52 0.36 -2.56
N THR A 31 -0.45 0.76 -3.39
CA THR A 31 -1.87 0.70 -3.01
C THR A 31 -2.36 -0.73 -2.81
N GLY A 32 -2.14 -1.62 -3.77
CA GLY A 32 -2.53 -3.03 -3.61
C GLY A 32 -1.77 -3.71 -2.47
N MET A 33 -0.52 -3.30 -2.25
CA MET A 33 0.31 -3.81 -1.15
C MET A 33 -0.19 -3.34 0.21
N ALA A 34 -0.55 -2.06 0.36
CA ALA A 34 -1.11 -1.50 1.59
C ALA A 34 -2.35 -2.29 2.02
N ILE A 35 -3.34 -2.43 1.13
CA ILE A 35 -4.57 -3.18 1.40
C ILE A 35 -4.27 -4.63 1.84
N THR A 36 -3.33 -5.29 1.15
CA THR A 36 -2.92 -6.66 1.48
C THR A 36 -2.27 -6.73 2.86
N LEU A 37 -1.42 -5.77 3.20
CA LEU A 37 -0.74 -5.69 4.49
C LEU A 37 -1.72 -5.33 5.62
N CYS A 38 -2.73 -4.49 5.38
CA CYS A 38 -3.80 -4.24 6.35
C CYS A 38 -4.55 -5.54 6.68
N ASN A 39 -4.90 -6.32 5.66
CA ASN A 39 -5.56 -7.62 5.87
C ASN A 39 -4.65 -8.60 6.62
N ALA A 40 -3.36 -8.65 6.29
CA ALA A 40 -2.40 -9.49 7.01
C ALA A 40 -2.25 -9.06 8.47
N ALA A 41 -2.19 -7.75 8.75
CA ALA A 41 -2.13 -7.20 10.09
C ALA A 41 -3.39 -7.52 10.91
N TRP A 42 -4.56 -7.61 10.26
CA TRP A 42 -5.80 -8.02 10.92
C TRP A 42 -5.80 -9.50 11.28
N VAL A 43 -5.38 -10.37 10.35
CA VAL A 43 -5.33 -11.83 10.57
C VAL A 43 -4.21 -12.22 11.54
N PHE A 44 -3.05 -11.56 11.46
CA PHE A 44 -1.86 -11.80 12.28
C PHE A 44 -1.65 -10.67 13.28
N SER A 45 -2.67 -10.36 14.08
CA SER A 45 -2.71 -9.19 14.96
C SER A 45 -1.62 -9.11 16.03
N CYS A 46 -0.99 -10.23 16.38
CA CYS A 46 0.17 -10.26 17.29
C CYS A 46 1.49 -9.83 16.61
N ASP A 47 1.55 -9.84 15.28
CA ASP A 47 2.75 -9.53 14.50
C ASP A 47 2.71 -8.08 14.03
N ARG A 48 3.49 -7.23 14.70
CA ARG A 48 3.57 -5.80 14.39
C ARG A 48 4.20 -5.52 13.04
N GLU A 49 4.98 -6.44 12.47
CA GLU A 49 5.68 -6.21 11.20
C GLU A 49 4.69 -5.91 10.06
N PHE A 50 3.54 -6.60 10.03
CA PHE A 50 2.50 -6.35 9.03
C PHE A 50 1.84 -4.98 9.22
N ARG A 51 1.60 -4.56 10.46
CA ARG A 51 0.99 -3.27 10.76
C ARG A 51 1.93 -2.12 10.42
N ASP A 52 3.20 -2.25 10.75
CA ASP A 52 4.22 -1.24 10.45
C ASP A 52 4.41 -1.15 8.92
N ALA A 53 4.49 -2.29 8.23
CA ALA A 53 4.58 -2.32 6.77
C ALA A 53 3.33 -1.76 6.08
N ALA A 54 2.13 -2.01 6.60
CA ALA A 54 0.89 -1.43 6.09
C ALA A 54 0.92 0.11 6.21
N THR A 55 1.31 0.61 7.38
CA THR A 55 1.46 2.05 7.66
C THR A 55 2.45 2.69 6.69
N GLU A 56 3.63 2.07 6.51
CA GLU A 56 4.65 2.56 5.60
C GLU A 56 4.19 2.53 4.13
N ALA A 57 3.43 1.52 3.72
CA ALA A 57 2.83 1.48 2.38
C ALA A 57 1.76 2.56 2.19
N GLY A 58 0.93 2.81 3.22
CA GLY A 58 -0.05 3.89 3.25
C GLY A 58 0.60 5.27 3.09
N GLU A 59 1.73 5.51 3.75
CA GLU A 59 2.53 6.74 3.59
C GLU A 59 3.00 6.97 2.14
N VAL A 60 3.35 5.91 1.41
CA VAL A 60 3.69 6.00 -0.02
C VAL A 60 2.48 6.43 -0.83
N VAL A 61 1.31 5.86 -0.55
CA VAL A 61 0.04 6.23 -1.21
C VAL A 61 -0.35 7.66 -0.87
N TRP A 62 -0.12 8.11 0.35
CA TRP A 62 -0.36 9.50 0.75
C TRP A 62 0.49 10.49 -0.04
N LYS A 63 1.81 10.24 -0.12
CA LYS A 63 2.75 11.16 -0.77
C LYS A 63 2.64 11.17 -2.28
N ASN A 64 2.37 10.01 -2.90
CA ASN A 64 2.52 9.81 -4.35
C ASN A 64 1.26 9.24 -5.03
N GLY A 65 0.19 8.96 -4.30
CA GLY A 65 -1.02 8.29 -4.82
C GLY A 65 -2.03 9.21 -5.51
N LEU A 66 -1.78 10.53 -5.59
CA LEU A 66 -2.64 11.45 -6.33
C LEU A 66 -2.44 11.31 -7.85
N ALA A 67 -3.03 10.26 -8.42
CA ALA A 67 -2.96 9.98 -9.85
C ALA A 67 -3.84 10.94 -10.65
N ARG A 68 -3.40 11.30 -11.86
CA ARG A 68 -4.20 12.10 -12.81
C ARG A 68 -5.42 11.34 -13.36
N LYS A 69 -5.42 10.01 -13.25
CA LYS A 69 -6.52 9.14 -13.67
C LYS A 69 -7.50 8.95 -12.52
N VAL A 70 -8.79 8.80 -12.85
CA VAL A 70 -9.88 8.62 -11.86
C VAL A 70 -10.29 7.16 -11.63
N GLY A 71 -9.70 6.20 -12.34
CA GLY A 71 -10.09 4.79 -12.29
C GLY A 71 -9.77 4.07 -10.98
N LEU A 72 -10.36 2.88 -10.81
CA LEU A 72 -10.10 2.00 -9.66
C LEU A 72 -8.77 1.23 -9.80
N SER A 73 -8.43 0.77 -11.01
CA SER A 73 -7.23 -0.07 -11.20
C SER A 73 -5.93 0.72 -11.09
N ASP A 74 -5.92 1.94 -11.61
CA ASP A 74 -4.69 2.68 -11.90
C ASP A 74 -4.85 4.20 -11.67
N GLY A 75 -5.89 4.60 -10.91
CA GLY A 75 -6.25 5.98 -10.64
C GLY A 75 -6.51 6.28 -9.16
N VAL A 76 -6.82 7.55 -8.90
CA VAL A 76 -6.97 8.10 -7.54
C VAL A 76 -8.08 7.44 -6.74
N SER A 77 -9.18 7.04 -7.40
CA SER A 77 -10.30 6.36 -6.73
C SER A 77 -9.88 5.02 -6.15
N GLY A 78 -9.04 4.26 -6.87
CA GLY A 78 -8.47 3.02 -6.35
C GLY A 78 -7.48 3.26 -5.21
N ASN A 79 -6.63 4.27 -5.36
CA ASN A 79 -5.63 4.62 -4.36
C ASN A 79 -6.26 5.02 -3.02
N ALA A 80 -7.43 5.67 -3.05
CA ALA A 80 -8.16 6.04 -1.84
C ALA A 80 -8.58 4.83 -0.97
N TYR A 81 -8.75 3.64 -1.55
CA TYR A 81 -9.08 2.44 -0.77
C TYR A 81 -7.97 2.00 0.17
N ALA A 82 -6.70 2.36 -0.08
CA ALA A 82 -5.63 2.10 0.87
C ALA A 82 -5.93 2.76 2.23
N PHE A 83 -6.40 4.01 2.22
CA PHE A 83 -6.75 4.73 3.45
C PHE A 83 -8.00 4.16 4.12
N LEU A 84 -8.97 3.68 3.34
CA LEU A 84 -10.14 3.01 3.91
C LEU A 84 -9.73 1.73 4.65
N SER A 85 -8.83 0.92 4.06
CA SER A 85 -8.29 -0.27 4.70
C SER A 85 -7.50 0.04 5.97
N ASP A 86 -6.70 1.11 5.97
CA ASP A 86 -5.96 1.56 7.17
C ASP A 86 -6.90 2.04 8.29
N ILE A 87 -7.96 2.77 7.94
CA ILE A 87 -9.00 3.19 8.90
C ILE A 87 -9.69 1.97 9.50
N LEU A 88 -10.03 0.96 8.69
CA LEU A 88 -10.65 -0.27 9.20
C LEU A 88 -9.71 -1.03 10.14
N LEU A 89 -8.43 -1.14 9.80
CA LEU A 89 -7.43 -1.75 10.67
C LEU A 89 -7.27 -1.00 12.00
N THR A 90 -7.23 0.34 11.95
CA THR A 90 -6.93 1.17 13.12
C THR A 90 -8.15 1.38 14.02
N CYS A 91 -9.35 1.50 13.46
CA CYS A 91 -10.58 1.75 14.22
C CYS A 91 -11.35 0.48 14.60
N MET A 92 -11.19 -0.65 13.91
CA MET A 92 -11.91 -1.89 14.23
C MET A 92 -11.07 -2.96 14.91
N SER A 93 -9.78 -2.70 15.19
CA SER A 93 -8.99 -3.52 16.10
C SER A 93 -9.32 -3.13 17.55
N ILE A 94 -10.51 -3.51 18.02
CA ILE A 94 -10.93 -3.49 19.43
C ILE A 94 -10.55 -4.84 20.06
#